data_AF-A0A6P4C7G6-F1
#
_entry.id   AF-A0A6P4C7G6-F1
#
_cell.length_a   1.000
_cell.length_b   1.000
_cell.length_c   1.000
_cell.angle_alpha   90.00
_cell.angle_beta   90.00
_cell.angle_gamma   90.00
#
_symmetry.space_group_name_H-M   'P 1'
#
loop_
_entity.id
_entity.type
_entity.pdbx_description
1 polymer ?
#
loop_
_entity_poly.entity_id
_entity_poly.type
_entity_poly.pdbx_seq_one_letter_code
_entity_poly.pdbx_strand_id
1 'polypeptide(L)'
;MEFTDDAFVDEDGNGDAEDSDESEIAAGPAEIELEILPSGAPILYVLVLVCFHSSSHFRLTSISGFLSLLFSSLLFSFFFSFARILSSYIYSPPHIYIHSFPPKLNSMAIPCPHFIASEKAAMEAGLLLPSSSLSQLILSQDDLKKIAAYKAVEYVESGMVLGLGTGSTAKHAVDRIGELLRQGKLKDIVGIPTSKKTHEQALSLGIPLSDLNSHPVVDLAIDGADEVDPHLNLVKGRGGSLLREKMVEGACKKFVVIVDESKLVNYIGGSGLAMPVEVIQFCWKFTASRLQNLFQESGCVAKLRTLGEKAEPYVTDNGNYIIDLYFKQSIGNLKAASDSILQIAGVVEHGMFIDMATTVIVAGELGLTVKNK
;
A
#
# COMPACT_ATOMS: atom_id res chain seq x y z
N MET A 1 -35.83 -57.21 -2.19
CA MET A 1 -36.76 -58.00 -1.37
C MET A 1 -37.61 -56.99 -0.64
N GLU A 2 -38.83 -56.85 -1.15
CA GLU A 2 -39.86 -55.86 -0.81
C GLU A 2 -40.51 -56.12 0.57
N PHE A 3 -41.43 -55.19 0.89
CA PHE A 3 -42.57 -55.24 1.81
C PHE A 3 -42.34 -54.55 3.18
N THR A 4 -43.21 -53.66 3.66
CA THR A 4 -44.63 -53.37 3.34
C THR A 4 -45.00 -51.92 3.67
N ASP A 5 -45.94 -51.40 2.87
CA ASP A 5 -46.86 -50.29 3.15
C ASP A 5 -47.81 -50.60 4.31
N ASP A 6 -48.35 -49.55 4.93
CA ASP A 6 -49.77 -49.52 5.31
C ASP A 6 -50.31 -48.09 5.15
N ALA A 7 -51.37 -48.00 4.35
CA ALA A 7 -52.15 -46.83 4.05
C ALA A 7 -53.36 -46.71 5.00
N PHE A 8 -53.81 -45.48 5.24
CA PHE A 8 -55.22 -45.21 5.52
C PHE A 8 -55.70 -44.03 4.67
N VAL A 9 -56.91 -44.20 4.17
CA VAL A 9 -57.61 -43.56 3.04
C VAL A 9 -58.56 -42.46 3.53
N ASP A 10 -58.62 -41.37 2.73
CA ASP A 10 -59.71 -40.48 2.25
C ASP A 10 -60.93 -40.12 3.17
N GLU A 11 -61.73 -39.07 3.01
CA GLU A 11 -62.10 -38.13 1.92
C GLU A 11 -62.51 -36.77 2.54
N ASP A 12 -62.41 -35.67 1.77
CA ASP A 12 -63.57 -34.84 1.33
C ASP A 12 -63.12 -33.45 0.86
N GLY A 13 -63.42 -33.16 -0.40
CA GLY A 13 -63.26 -31.84 -1.02
C GLY A 13 -64.61 -31.13 -1.20
N ASN A 14 -64.60 -29.82 -1.00
CA ASN A 14 -65.36 -28.79 -1.73
C ASN A 14 -64.82 -27.44 -1.19
N GLY A 15 -64.24 -26.53 -1.97
CA GLY A 15 -64.90 -25.80 -3.04
C GLY A 15 -65.52 -24.53 -2.44
N ASP A 16 -64.81 -23.39 -2.52
CA ASP A 16 -65.34 -22.09 -2.98
C ASP A 16 -64.30 -20.97 -2.81
N ALA A 17 -64.22 -20.15 -3.86
CA ALA A 17 -63.36 -19.00 -4.02
C ALA A 17 -63.98 -17.78 -3.35
N GLU A 18 -63.17 -16.98 -2.65
CA GLU A 18 -63.49 -15.58 -2.36
C GLU A 18 -62.29 -14.70 -2.72
N ASP A 19 -62.60 -13.75 -3.61
CA ASP A 19 -61.77 -12.64 -4.06
C ASP A 19 -61.29 -11.79 -2.87
N SER A 20 -59.98 -11.50 -2.84
CA SER A 20 -59.44 -10.41 -2.03
C SER A 20 -58.96 -9.30 -2.96
N ASP A 21 -59.80 -8.27 -3.08
CA ASP A 21 -59.49 -6.97 -3.68
C ASP A 21 -58.28 -6.33 -2.96
N GLU A 22 -57.11 -6.35 -3.60
CA GLU A 22 -56.02 -5.45 -3.26
C GLU A 22 -56.18 -4.16 -4.08
N SER A 23 -56.71 -3.14 -3.43
CA SER A 23 -56.83 -1.78 -3.99
C SER A 23 -55.44 -1.15 -4.18
N GLU A 24 -55.11 -0.87 -5.44
CA GLU A 24 -54.00 0.01 -5.86
C GLU A 24 -54.07 1.37 -5.15
N ILE A 25 -53.10 1.66 -4.29
CA ILE A 25 -52.84 3.02 -3.81
C ILE A 25 -52.03 3.74 -4.88
N ALA A 26 -52.74 4.42 -5.78
CA ALA A 26 -52.13 5.36 -6.73
C ALA A 26 -51.57 6.57 -5.97
N ALA A 27 -50.24 6.62 -5.83
CA ALA A 27 -49.55 7.82 -5.37
C ALA A 27 -49.59 8.88 -6.48
N GLY A 28 -50.47 9.88 -6.32
CA GLY A 28 -50.47 11.07 -7.17
C GLY A 28 -49.17 11.88 -7.01
N PRO A 29 -48.81 12.73 -7.99
CA PRO A 29 -47.60 13.53 -7.92
C PRO A 29 -47.67 14.49 -6.72
N ALA A 30 -46.64 14.45 -5.88
CA ALA A 30 -46.48 15.41 -4.80
C ALA A 30 -46.15 16.79 -5.38
N GLU A 31 -47.07 17.75 -5.23
CA GLU A 31 -46.79 19.16 -5.45
C GLU A 31 -45.89 19.66 -4.31
N ILE A 32 -44.69 20.13 -4.65
CA ILE A 32 -43.80 20.83 -3.72
C ILE A 32 -44.05 22.33 -3.92
N GLU A 33 -44.77 22.96 -2.99
CA GLU A 33 -44.81 24.42 -2.89
C GLU A 33 -43.48 24.93 -2.33
N LEU A 34 -42.76 25.73 -3.13
CA LEU A 34 -41.56 26.45 -2.72
C LEU A 34 -41.94 27.85 -2.24
N GLU A 35 -41.94 28.05 -0.93
CA GLU A 35 -42.09 29.38 -0.31
C GLU A 35 -40.77 30.16 -0.48
N ILE A 36 -40.79 31.24 -1.27
CA ILE A 36 -39.63 32.13 -1.45
C ILE A 36 -39.72 33.28 -0.45
N LEU A 37 -38.87 33.27 0.57
CA LEU A 37 -38.65 34.43 1.46
C LEU A 37 -37.65 35.42 0.84
N PRO A 38 -37.91 36.73 0.82
CA PRO A 38 -37.02 37.70 0.20
C PRO A 38 -35.96 38.18 1.20
N SER A 39 -34.69 37.94 0.92
CA SER A 39 -33.59 38.73 1.51
C SER A 39 -32.32 38.54 0.68
N GLY A 40 -31.80 39.65 0.16
CA GLY A 40 -30.82 39.68 -0.92
C GLY A 40 -29.39 39.29 -0.53
N ALA A 41 -28.77 38.48 -1.39
CA ALA A 41 -27.34 38.49 -1.75
C ALA A 41 -27.14 37.49 -2.91
N PRO A 42 -26.27 37.76 -3.91
CA PRO A 42 -26.16 36.93 -5.09
C PRO A 42 -25.33 35.68 -4.79
N ILE A 43 -25.97 34.51 -4.70
CA ILE A 43 -25.31 33.22 -4.71
C ILE A 43 -25.48 32.62 -6.10
N LEU A 44 -24.35 32.34 -6.74
CA LEU A 44 -24.22 31.71 -8.05
C LEU A 44 -24.74 30.27 -7.97
N TYR A 45 -25.93 30.01 -8.50
CA TYR A 45 -26.48 28.65 -8.60
C TYR A 45 -25.74 27.88 -9.70
N VAL A 46 -25.05 26.80 -9.31
CA VAL A 46 -24.59 25.76 -10.24
C VAL A 46 -25.76 24.80 -10.45
N LEU A 47 -26.31 24.80 -11.66
CA LEU A 47 -27.38 23.89 -12.07
C LEU A 47 -26.80 22.48 -12.28
N VAL A 48 -27.16 21.53 -11.42
CA VAL A 48 -26.87 20.10 -11.63
C VAL A 48 -28.04 19.50 -12.42
N LEU A 49 -27.80 19.19 -13.70
CA LEU A 49 -28.77 18.49 -14.55
C LEU A 49 -28.61 16.98 -14.33
N VAL A 50 -29.60 16.38 -13.66
CA VAL A 50 -29.78 14.92 -13.59
C VAL A 50 -30.74 14.52 -14.72
N CYS A 51 -30.24 13.80 -15.73
CA CYS A 51 -31.08 13.23 -16.79
C CYS A 51 -31.56 11.83 -16.37
N PHE A 52 -32.88 11.67 -16.20
CA PHE A 52 -33.56 10.38 -16.28
C PHE A 52 -34.25 10.22 -17.65
N HIS A 53 -34.20 8.99 -18.15
CA HIS A 53 -34.76 8.49 -19.40
C HIS A 53 -36.29 8.57 -19.41
N SER A 54 -36.89 8.99 -20.53
CA SER A 54 -37.99 8.24 -21.15
C SER A 54 -38.28 8.71 -22.57
N SER A 55 -38.39 7.72 -23.45
CA SER A 55 -38.69 7.80 -24.87
C SER A 55 -40.07 8.41 -25.11
N SER A 56 -40.16 9.45 -25.96
CA SER A 56 -41.28 9.66 -26.89
C SER A 56 -41.00 10.81 -27.86
N HIS A 57 -41.43 10.59 -29.10
CA HIS A 57 -41.27 11.40 -30.30
C HIS A 57 -41.42 12.92 -30.13
N PHE A 58 -40.48 13.68 -30.71
CA PHE A 58 -40.74 15.06 -31.13
C PHE A 58 -40.26 15.28 -32.57
N ARG A 59 -41.21 15.55 -33.47
CA ARG A 59 -40.97 16.01 -34.84
C ARG A 59 -40.69 17.52 -34.80
N LEU A 60 -39.57 17.97 -35.36
CA LEU A 60 -39.32 19.38 -35.61
C LEU A 60 -39.99 19.80 -36.93
N THR A 61 -41.02 20.65 -36.82
CA THR A 61 -41.50 21.49 -37.93
C THR A 61 -41.06 22.93 -37.69
N SER A 62 -40.33 23.46 -38.69
CA SER A 62 -40.03 24.85 -39.02
C SER A 62 -40.71 25.93 -38.16
N ILE A 63 -39.90 26.67 -37.38
CA ILE A 63 -40.17 28.09 -37.11
C ILE A 63 -38.88 28.88 -37.37
N SER A 64 -38.97 29.67 -38.43
CA SER A 64 -38.05 30.72 -38.84
C SER A 64 -37.97 31.84 -37.80
N GLY A 65 -36.75 32.32 -37.57
CA GLY A 65 -36.52 33.67 -37.06
C GLY A 65 -36.08 33.71 -35.60
N PHE A 66 -34.77 33.69 -35.38
CA PHE A 66 -34.05 34.56 -34.43
C PHE A 66 -32.56 34.41 -34.72
N LEU A 67 -32.15 34.94 -35.87
CA LEU A 67 -30.74 35.09 -36.26
C LEU A 67 -30.32 36.52 -35.91
N SER A 68 -29.98 36.77 -34.66
CA SER A 68 -29.05 37.81 -34.19
C SER A 68 -29.08 37.79 -32.66
N LEU A 69 -27.92 37.92 -32.01
CA LEU A 69 -27.67 37.81 -30.55
C LEU A 69 -27.22 36.42 -30.05
N LEU A 70 -26.12 35.90 -30.60
CA LEU A 70 -25.23 34.96 -29.88
C LEU A 70 -23.81 34.94 -30.49
N PHE A 71 -23.32 36.11 -30.90
CA PHE A 71 -21.96 36.29 -31.45
C PHE A 71 -21.10 37.29 -30.65
N SER A 72 -21.36 37.46 -29.34
CA SER A 72 -20.55 38.37 -28.50
C SER A 72 -20.14 37.82 -27.12
N SER A 73 -20.34 36.52 -26.83
CA SER A 73 -19.93 35.92 -25.56
C SER A 73 -18.79 34.89 -25.65
N LEU A 74 -18.27 34.61 -26.85
CA LEU A 74 -17.15 33.67 -27.04
C LEU A 74 -15.77 34.32 -27.30
N LEU A 75 -15.67 35.65 -27.23
CA LEU A 75 -14.40 36.37 -27.44
C LEU A 75 -13.86 37.08 -26.20
N PHE A 76 -14.53 37.00 -25.04
CA PHE A 76 -14.11 37.69 -23.82
C PHE A 76 -13.39 36.80 -22.79
N SER A 77 -13.40 35.47 -22.99
CA SER A 77 -12.72 34.52 -22.08
C SER A 77 -11.36 34.04 -22.59
N PHE A 78 -10.91 34.49 -23.76
CA PHE A 78 -9.60 34.12 -24.33
C PHE A 78 -8.50 35.18 -24.10
N PHE A 79 -8.84 36.37 -23.60
CA PHE A 79 -7.86 37.46 -23.38
C PHE A 79 -7.38 37.63 -21.93
N PHE A 80 -7.99 36.96 -20.95
CA PHE A 80 -7.59 37.08 -19.54
C PHE A 80 -6.68 35.97 -19.00
N SER A 81 -6.40 34.92 -19.79
CA SER A 81 -5.45 33.86 -19.38
C SER A 81 -4.03 34.04 -19.94
N PHE A 82 -3.80 34.97 -20.85
CA PHE A 82 -2.47 35.27 -21.39
C PHE A 82 -1.78 36.46 -20.71
N ALA A 83 -2.51 37.30 -19.96
CA ALA A 83 -1.97 38.46 -19.25
C ALA A 83 -1.43 38.12 -17.83
N ARG A 84 -1.44 36.85 -17.40
CA ARG A 84 -0.80 36.39 -16.15
C ARG A 84 0.49 35.58 -16.35
N ILE A 85 0.95 35.43 -17.60
CA ILE A 85 2.20 34.72 -17.95
C ILE A 85 3.32 35.70 -18.38
N LEU A 86 3.17 37.00 -18.11
CA LEU A 86 4.18 38.02 -18.51
C LEU A 86 4.36 39.17 -17.51
N SER A 87 4.17 38.93 -16.20
CA SER A 87 4.45 39.92 -15.14
C SER A 87 5.34 39.40 -14.01
N SER A 88 6.31 38.56 -14.33
CA SER A 88 7.39 38.18 -13.40
C SER A 88 8.77 38.17 -14.05
N TYR A 89 8.92 38.80 -15.22
CA TYR A 89 10.21 39.08 -15.80
C TYR A 89 10.66 40.52 -15.51
N ILE A 90 11.94 40.62 -15.16
CA ILE A 90 12.83 41.80 -15.10
C ILE A 90 12.93 42.54 -13.74
N TYR A 91 13.84 42.12 -12.85
CA TYR A 91 15.16 42.77 -12.58
C TYR A 91 15.81 42.23 -11.27
N SER A 92 17.01 41.62 -11.37
CA SER A 92 18.12 41.71 -10.39
C SER A 92 19.40 41.00 -10.93
N PRO A 93 20.61 41.44 -10.53
CA PRO A 93 21.84 41.44 -11.35
C PRO A 93 22.70 40.16 -11.29
N PRO A 94 23.72 39.99 -12.16
CA PRO A 94 24.46 38.74 -12.29
C PRO A 94 25.56 38.60 -11.22
N HIS A 95 25.52 37.50 -10.48
CA HIS A 95 26.67 37.01 -9.71
C HIS A 95 27.43 35.96 -10.52
N ILE A 96 28.66 36.31 -10.88
CA ILE A 96 29.67 35.42 -11.45
C ILE A 96 30.09 34.42 -10.38
N TYR A 97 29.86 33.12 -10.61
CA TYR A 97 30.46 32.05 -9.82
C TYR A 97 31.37 31.19 -10.70
N ILE A 98 32.64 31.15 -10.30
CA ILE A 98 33.72 30.36 -10.87
C ILE A 98 33.50 28.90 -10.47
N HIS A 99 33.42 27.99 -11.44
CA HIS A 99 33.47 26.56 -11.18
C HIS A 99 34.88 26.17 -10.70
N SER A 100 34.97 25.69 -9.47
CA SER A 100 36.11 24.93 -8.96
C SER A 100 35.58 23.62 -8.38
N PHE A 101 35.94 22.50 -9.00
CA PHE A 101 35.69 21.16 -8.48
C PHE A 101 36.70 20.84 -7.36
N PRO A 102 36.25 20.28 -6.23
CA PRO A 102 37.08 19.40 -5.42
C PRO A 102 36.52 17.96 -5.38
N PRO A 103 37.37 16.97 -5.05
CA PRO A 103 37.12 15.57 -5.35
C PRO A 103 36.20 14.87 -4.33
N LYS A 104 35.64 13.75 -4.81
CA LYS A 104 34.87 12.73 -4.09
C LYS A 104 35.37 12.50 -2.66
N LEU A 105 34.49 12.66 -1.67
CA LEU A 105 34.70 12.17 -0.32
C LEU A 105 34.14 10.74 -0.20
N ASN A 106 35.00 9.84 0.29
CA ASN A 106 34.73 8.44 0.55
C ASN A 106 33.62 8.25 1.59
N SER A 107 32.71 7.33 1.29
CA SER A 107 31.83 6.68 2.27
C SER A 107 32.68 5.95 3.31
N MET A 108 32.60 6.39 4.57
CA MET A 108 33.24 5.71 5.69
C MET A 108 32.47 4.42 6.02
N ALA A 109 33.01 3.29 5.60
CA ALA A 109 32.71 2.01 6.25
C ALA A 109 33.37 2.04 7.65
N ILE A 110 32.62 1.67 8.68
CA ILE A 110 33.15 1.49 10.03
C ILE A 110 33.66 0.04 10.12
N PRO A 111 34.97 -0.22 10.24
CA PRO A 111 35.46 -1.57 10.48
C PRO A 111 35.40 -1.92 11.97
N CYS A 112 34.98 -3.13 12.29
CA CYS A 112 35.11 -3.71 13.63
C CYS A 112 36.60 -3.88 14.01
N PRO A 113 36.97 -3.78 15.30
CA PRO A 113 38.36 -3.73 15.72
C PRO A 113 39.06 -5.08 15.59
N HIS A 114 40.14 -5.12 14.81
CA HIS A 114 41.11 -6.22 14.82
C HIS A 114 42.03 -6.10 16.05
N PHE A 115 42.12 -7.20 16.79
CA PHE A 115 43.10 -7.46 17.84
C PHE A 115 44.52 -7.40 17.23
N ILE A 116 45.36 -6.47 17.69
CA ILE A 116 46.78 -6.43 17.31
C ILE A 116 47.53 -7.43 18.21
N ALA A 117 47.95 -8.55 17.63
CA ALA A 117 49.01 -9.38 18.21
C ALA A 117 50.28 -9.16 17.38
N SER A 118 51.34 -8.72 18.06
CA SER A 118 52.66 -8.42 17.53
C SER A 118 53.35 -9.66 16.94
N GLU A 119 53.50 -9.72 15.61
CA GLU A 119 54.38 -10.69 14.95
C GLU A 119 55.85 -10.32 15.17
N LYS A 120 56.43 -10.77 16.29
CA LYS A 120 57.89 -10.79 16.44
C LYS A 120 58.36 -11.80 17.49
N ALA A 121 58.03 -13.09 17.31
CA ALA A 121 58.77 -14.23 17.90
C ALA A 121 58.11 -15.57 17.52
N ALA A 122 58.34 -16.07 16.29
CA ALA A 122 58.09 -17.49 15.96
C ALA A 122 58.79 -17.89 14.65
N MET A 123 60.11 -17.68 14.57
CA MET A 123 60.96 -18.42 13.63
C MET A 123 61.90 -19.27 14.48
N GLU A 124 61.43 -20.45 14.88
CA GLU A 124 62.20 -21.66 15.25
C GLU A 124 61.34 -22.55 16.15
N ALA A 125 60.47 -23.34 15.54
CA ALA A 125 60.06 -24.67 16.00
C ALA A 125 59.06 -25.20 14.98
N GLY A 126 59.42 -26.30 14.30
CA GLY A 126 58.54 -26.98 13.38
C GLY A 126 57.29 -27.50 14.09
N LEU A 127 56.17 -26.83 13.87
CA LEU A 127 54.83 -27.32 14.15
C LEU A 127 53.96 -26.90 12.97
N LEU A 128 53.50 -27.91 12.22
CA LEU A 128 52.51 -27.78 11.16
C LEU A 128 51.24 -27.15 11.76
N LEU A 129 51.04 -25.85 11.55
CA LEU A 129 49.73 -25.24 11.74
C LEU A 129 48.82 -25.82 10.65
N PRO A 130 47.65 -26.40 10.99
CA PRO A 130 46.68 -26.72 9.97
C PRO A 130 46.28 -25.41 9.30
N SER A 131 46.41 -25.34 7.98
CA SER A 131 45.83 -24.27 7.17
C SER A 131 44.32 -24.38 7.27
N SER A 132 43.74 -23.91 8.38
CA SER A 132 42.34 -23.58 8.43
C SER A 132 42.18 -22.39 7.49
N SER A 133 41.83 -22.70 6.24
CA SER A 133 41.32 -21.73 5.31
C SER A 133 40.36 -20.82 6.05
N LEU A 134 40.60 -19.51 6.00
CA LEU A 134 39.59 -18.49 6.24
C LEU A 134 38.44 -18.80 5.28
N SER A 135 37.54 -19.68 5.70
CA SER A 135 36.22 -19.77 5.12
C SER A 135 35.64 -18.39 5.39
N GLN A 136 35.47 -17.59 4.34
CA GLN A 136 34.47 -16.53 4.40
C GLN A 136 33.22 -17.21 4.94
N LEU A 137 32.78 -16.83 6.14
CA LEU A 137 31.50 -17.26 6.68
C LEU A 137 30.45 -16.83 5.66
N ILE A 138 29.98 -17.78 4.85
CA ILE A 138 28.91 -17.54 3.90
C ILE A 138 27.66 -17.37 4.75
N LEU A 139 27.23 -16.12 4.92
CA LEU A 139 26.01 -15.79 5.66
C LEU A 139 24.82 -16.32 4.86
N SER A 140 23.92 -17.04 5.52
CA SER A 140 22.66 -17.42 4.89
C SER A 140 21.75 -16.19 4.73
N GLN A 141 20.74 -16.29 3.86
CA GLN A 141 19.76 -15.21 3.75
C GLN A 141 19.04 -14.94 5.10
N ASP A 142 18.82 -15.97 5.91
CA ASP A 142 18.20 -15.79 7.22
C ASP A 142 19.14 -15.06 8.20
N ASP A 143 20.45 -15.33 8.13
CA ASP A 143 21.46 -14.58 8.90
C ASP A 143 21.46 -13.09 8.51
N LEU A 144 21.41 -12.79 7.21
CA LEU A 144 21.33 -11.39 6.73
C LEU A 144 20.05 -10.69 7.24
N LYS A 145 18.91 -11.37 7.16
CA LYS A 145 17.64 -10.85 7.69
C LYS A 145 17.73 -10.56 9.19
N LYS A 146 18.33 -11.48 9.96
CA LYS A 146 18.52 -11.32 11.40
C LYS A 146 19.46 -10.16 11.72
N ILE A 147 20.56 -10.01 10.98
CA ILE A 147 21.52 -8.90 11.15
C ILE A 147 20.84 -7.55 10.88
N ALA A 148 20.08 -7.43 9.79
CA ALA A 148 19.31 -6.21 9.48
C ALA A 148 18.28 -5.90 10.58
N ALA A 149 17.53 -6.92 11.02
CA ALA A 149 16.55 -6.78 12.08
C ALA A 149 17.16 -6.31 13.40
N TYR A 150 18.30 -6.88 13.80
CA TYR A 150 18.98 -6.51 15.05
C TYR A 150 19.49 -5.07 14.98
N LYS A 151 20.00 -4.64 13.82
CA LYS A 151 20.40 -3.25 13.61
C LYS A 151 19.22 -2.28 13.68
N ALA A 152 18.04 -2.66 13.20
CA ALA A 152 16.84 -1.84 13.32
C ALA A 152 16.36 -1.69 14.77
N VAL A 153 16.49 -2.75 15.58
CA VAL A 153 16.08 -2.70 17.00
C VAL A 153 16.94 -1.75 17.83
N GLU A 154 18.13 -1.35 17.35
CA GLU A 154 18.92 -0.30 17.99
C GLU A 154 18.23 1.08 17.98
N TYR A 155 17.23 1.30 17.11
CA TYR A 155 16.42 2.52 17.11
C TYR A 155 15.27 2.49 18.12
N VAL A 156 15.04 1.35 18.79
CA VAL A 156 13.97 1.20 19.78
C VAL A 156 14.44 1.73 21.13
N GLU A 157 13.69 2.67 21.68
CA GLU A 157 13.91 3.21 23.02
C GLU A 157 12.76 2.82 23.95
N SER A 158 13.03 2.78 25.26
CA SER A 158 11.98 2.49 26.26
C SER A 158 10.90 3.57 26.23
N GLY A 159 9.64 3.17 26.44
CA GLY A 159 8.48 4.08 26.39
C GLY A 159 7.87 4.27 24.99
N MET A 160 8.46 3.70 23.94
CA MET A 160 7.95 3.84 22.57
C MET A 160 6.70 2.99 22.29
N VAL A 161 5.80 3.54 21.47
CA VAL A 161 4.79 2.79 20.73
C VAL A 161 5.39 2.31 19.40
N LEU A 162 5.41 0.99 19.20
CA LEU A 162 6.08 0.35 18.07
C LEU A 162 5.09 -0.26 17.07
N GLY A 163 5.26 0.05 15.79
CA GLY A 163 4.66 -0.71 14.70
C GLY A 163 5.45 -1.99 14.48
N LEU A 164 4.81 -3.15 14.68
CA LEU A 164 5.44 -4.46 14.52
C LEU A 164 5.12 -5.03 13.14
N GLY A 165 6.13 -5.06 12.27
CA GLY A 165 6.04 -5.53 10.90
C GLY A 165 5.69 -7.00 10.71
N THR A 166 5.53 -7.43 9.46
CA THR A 166 5.15 -8.79 9.08
C THR A 166 6.16 -9.44 8.14
N GLY A 167 6.35 -10.76 8.29
CA GLY A 167 7.19 -11.57 7.41
C GLY A 167 8.48 -12.07 8.06
N SER A 168 9.29 -12.81 7.30
CA SER A 168 10.45 -13.52 7.86
C SER A 168 11.51 -12.60 8.45
N THR A 169 11.70 -11.41 7.89
CA THR A 169 12.69 -10.44 8.36
C THR A 169 12.20 -9.71 9.61
N ALA A 170 10.96 -9.18 9.57
CA ALA A 170 10.32 -8.53 10.70
C ALA A 170 10.19 -9.45 11.92
N LYS A 171 9.96 -10.76 11.70
CA LYS A 171 9.94 -11.79 12.76
C LYS A 171 11.18 -11.68 13.66
N HIS A 172 12.38 -11.54 13.10
CA HIS A 172 13.62 -11.45 13.87
C HIS A 172 13.69 -10.17 14.72
N ALA A 173 13.10 -9.06 14.24
CA ALA A 173 13.04 -7.80 15.00
C ALA A 173 12.07 -7.94 16.19
N VAL A 174 10.90 -8.54 15.97
CA VAL A 174 9.92 -8.82 17.03
C VAL A 174 10.51 -9.77 18.09
N ASP A 175 11.19 -10.85 17.67
CA ASP A 175 11.88 -11.78 18.56
C ASP A 175 12.93 -11.04 19.42
N ARG A 176 13.70 -10.12 18.81
CA ARG A 176 14.73 -9.34 19.50
C ARG A 176 14.14 -8.32 20.48
N ILE A 177 13.04 -7.66 20.14
CA ILE A 177 12.33 -6.75 21.04
C ILE A 177 11.83 -7.52 22.28
N GLY A 178 11.18 -8.67 22.08
CA GLY A 178 10.73 -9.53 23.19
C GLY A 178 11.86 -10.01 24.08
N GLU A 179 13.02 -10.37 23.49
CA GLU A 179 14.22 -10.73 24.24
C GLU A 179 14.71 -9.58 25.13
N LEU A 180 14.79 -8.36 24.60
CA LEU A 180 15.28 -7.18 25.33
C LEU A 180 14.32 -6.74 26.45
N LEU A 181 13.01 -6.88 26.25
CA LEU A 181 11.99 -6.66 27.28
C LEU A 181 12.16 -7.65 28.43
N ARG A 182 12.30 -8.95 28.12
CA ARG A 182 12.54 -10.00 29.14
C ARG A 182 13.85 -9.79 29.91
N GLN A 183 14.88 -9.27 29.25
CA GLN A 183 16.16 -8.91 29.89
C GLN A 183 16.08 -7.60 30.70
N GLY A 184 14.97 -6.86 30.66
CA GLY A 184 14.82 -5.56 31.32
C GLY A 184 15.64 -4.43 30.70
N LYS A 185 16.16 -4.63 29.48
CA LYS A 185 16.94 -3.64 28.71
C LYS A 185 16.04 -2.65 27.98
N LEU A 186 14.85 -3.10 27.59
CA LEU A 186 13.74 -2.24 27.16
C LEU A 186 12.64 -2.30 28.21
N LYS A 187 11.92 -1.20 28.38
CA LYS A 187 10.80 -1.05 29.30
C LYS A 187 9.70 -0.23 28.64
N ASP A 188 8.47 -0.39 29.13
CA ASP A 188 7.33 0.44 28.76
C ASP A 188 7.07 0.51 27.25
N ILE A 189 7.31 -0.61 26.55
CA ILE A 189 7.03 -0.74 25.11
C ILE A 189 5.59 -1.21 24.91
N VAL A 190 4.92 -0.62 23.92
CA VAL A 190 3.63 -1.11 23.40
C VAL A 190 3.76 -1.42 21.92
N GLY A 191 3.37 -2.61 21.49
CA GLY A 191 3.40 -3.04 20.09
C GLY A 191 2.03 -2.96 19.40
N ILE A 192 2.00 -2.46 18.17
CA ILE A 192 0.85 -2.47 17.28
C ILE A 192 1.18 -3.40 16.10
N PRO A 193 0.61 -4.62 16.04
CA PRO A 193 0.95 -5.60 15.02
C PRO A 193 0.28 -5.29 13.68
N THR A 194 1.05 -5.47 12.61
CA THR A 194 0.59 -5.29 11.20
C THR A 194 -0.10 -6.53 10.62
N SER A 195 -0.18 -7.65 11.35
CA SER A 195 -0.90 -8.85 10.93
C SER A 195 -1.34 -9.71 12.11
N LYS A 196 -2.27 -10.63 11.89
CA LYS A 196 -2.64 -11.65 12.89
C LYS A 196 -1.42 -12.51 13.27
N LYS A 197 -0.59 -12.86 12.29
CA LYS A 197 0.64 -13.63 12.50
C LYS A 197 1.62 -12.90 13.44
N THR A 198 1.85 -11.61 13.22
CA THR A 198 2.72 -10.81 14.08
C THR A 198 2.10 -10.60 15.45
N HIS A 199 0.77 -10.44 15.54
CA HIS A 199 0.05 -10.35 16.81
C HIS A 199 0.30 -11.60 17.66
N GLU A 200 0.10 -12.80 17.10
CA GLU A 200 0.33 -14.08 17.79
C GLU A 200 1.80 -14.24 18.24
N GLN A 201 2.74 -13.88 17.37
CA GLN A 201 4.16 -13.90 17.70
C GLN A 201 4.47 -12.98 18.89
N ALA A 202 4.07 -11.72 18.82
CA ALA A 202 4.37 -10.72 19.84
C ALA A 202 3.71 -11.07 21.18
N LEU A 203 2.48 -11.60 21.15
CA LEU A 203 1.78 -12.12 22.32
C LEU A 203 2.57 -13.27 22.97
N SER A 204 3.08 -14.22 22.18
CA SER A 204 3.86 -15.35 22.69
C SER A 204 5.19 -14.94 23.36
N LEU A 205 5.71 -13.76 22.99
CA LEU A 205 6.93 -13.18 23.54
C LEU A 205 6.69 -12.29 24.76
N GLY A 206 5.42 -12.07 25.15
CA GLY A 206 5.05 -11.21 26.25
C GLY A 206 5.23 -9.71 25.96
N ILE A 207 5.20 -9.30 24.69
CA ILE A 207 5.22 -7.89 24.31
C ILE A 207 3.82 -7.31 24.58
N PRO A 208 3.68 -6.22 25.37
CA PRO A 208 2.38 -5.57 25.53
C PRO A 208 1.84 -5.09 24.18
N LEU A 209 0.57 -5.38 23.89
CA LEU A 209 -0.04 -5.07 22.59
C LEU A 209 -1.16 -4.03 22.74
N SER A 210 -1.33 -3.23 21.68
CA SER A 210 -2.43 -2.28 21.54
C SER A 210 -2.81 -2.12 20.06
N ASP A 211 -3.59 -1.09 19.74
CA ASP A 211 -4.08 -0.78 18.41
C ASP A 211 -4.00 0.71 18.07
N LEU A 212 -4.26 1.05 16.81
CA LEU A 212 -4.26 2.43 16.32
C LEU A 212 -5.42 3.28 16.87
N ASN A 213 -6.48 2.66 17.40
CA ASN A 213 -7.56 3.42 18.05
C ASN A 213 -7.10 3.98 19.40
N SER A 214 -6.31 3.19 20.12
CA SER A 214 -5.76 3.54 21.44
C SER A 214 -4.48 4.37 21.32
N HIS A 215 -3.67 4.10 20.30
CA HIS A 215 -2.44 4.85 19.98
C HIS A 215 -2.43 5.27 18.51
N PRO A 216 -3.06 6.42 18.16
CA PRO A 216 -3.13 6.88 16.77
C PRO A 216 -1.80 7.40 16.23
N VAL A 217 -0.79 7.59 17.09
CA VAL A 217 0.56 8.00 16.71
C VAL A 217 1.54 6.92 17.15
N VAL A 218 2.29 6.39 16.19
CA VAL A 218 3.33 5.37 16.41
C VAL A 218 4.70 6.05 16.41
N ASP A 219 5.58 5.72 17.35
CA ASP A 219 6.90 6.35 17.40
C ASP A 219 7.83 5.78 16.32
N LEU A 220 7.85 4.46 16.20
CA LEU A 220 8.73 3.73 15.28
C LEU A 220 8.02 2.50 14.73
N ALA A 221 8.01 2.33 13.42
CA ALA A 221 7.64 1.07 12.77
C ALA A 221 8.90 0.38 12.22
N ILE A 222 9.01 -0.94 12.44
CA ILE A 222 10.04 -1.78 11.83
C ILE A 222 9.35 -2.85 11.00
N ASP A 223 9.59 -2.85 9.69
CA ASP A 223 9.06 -3.89 8.80
C ASP A 223 9.99 -4.22 7.63
N GLY A 224 9.75 -5.36 6.97
CA GLY A 224 10.39 -5.72 5.71
C GLY A 224 9.73 -5.09 4.49
N ALA A 225 10.40 -5.28 3.36
CA ALA A 225 9.88 -4.96 2.04
C ALA A 225 10.17 -6.10 1.05
N ASP A 226 9.33 -6.16 0.02
CA ASP A 226 9.44 -7.09 -1.09
C ASP A 226 10.33 -6.57 -2.21
N GLU A 227 10.34 -5.24 -2.38
CA GLU A 227 11.23 -4.48 -3.26
C GLU A 227 11.57 -3.14 -2.62
N VAL A 228 12.76 -2.61 -2.91
CA VAL A 228 13.19 -1.26 -2.54
C VAL A 228 13.87 -0.60 -3.74
N ASP A 229 13.35 0.54 -4.18
CA ASP A 229 13.94 1.32 -5.27
C ASP A 229 15.01 2.33 -4.78
N PRO A 230 15.74 3.01 -5.68
CA PRO A 230 16.76 3.99 -5.29
C PRO A 230 16.23 5.21 -4.53
N HIS A 231 14.92 5.48 -4.59
CA HIS A 231 14.24 6.58 -3.90
C HIS A 231 13.59 6.13 -2.57
N LEU A 232 13.87 4.90 -2.15
CA LEU A 232 13.31 4.27 -0.96
C LEU A 232 11.78 4.10 -1.01
N ASN A 233 11.20 4.04 -2.21
CA ASN A 233 9.84 3.52 -2.39
C ASN A 233 9.89 2.00 -2.31
N LEU A 234 8.78 1.40 -1.89
CA LEU A 234 8.72 -0.03 -1.61
C LEU A 234 7.59 -0.72 -2.37
N VAL A 235 7.79 -2.01 -2.64
CA VAL A 235 6.70 -2.98 -2.75
C VAL A 235 6.63 -3.75 -1.44
N LYS A 236 5.42 -3.97 -0.92
CA LYS A 236 5.14 -4.78 0.28
C LYS A 236 3.97 -5.74 0.05
N GLY A 237 3.47 -6.44 1.07
CA GLY A 237 2.23 -7.20 0.94
C GLY A 237 2.31 -8.55 0.23
N ARG A 238 3.46 -9.06 -0.20
CA ARG A 238 3.54 -10.46 -0.70
C ARG A 238 3.17 -11.47 0.38
N GLY A 239 3.30 -11.10 1.66
CA GLY A 239 2.79 -11.85 2.80
C GLY A 239 1.27 -11.72 3.05
N GLY A 240 0.60 -10.75 2.41
CA GLY A 240 -0.85 -10.57 2.44
C GLY A 240 -1.41 -9.61 3.49
N SER A 241 -0.55 -8.84 4.16
CA SER A 241 -0.94 -7.91 5.24
C SER A 241 -0.86 -6.42 4.86
N LEU A 242 -0.81 -6.12 3.56
CA LEU A 242 -0.47 -4.79 3.03
C LEU A 242 -1.31 -3.64 3.59
N LEU A 243 -2.61 -3.84 3.79
CA LEU A 243 -3.48 -2.77 4.30
C LEU A 243 -3.11 -2.39 5.73
N ARG A 244 -2.96 -3.39 6.61
CA ARG A 244 -2.61 -3.18 8.01
C ARG A 244 -1.19 -2.65 8.16
N GLU A 245 -0.25 -3.16 7.37
CA GLU A 245 1.10 -2.60 7.24
C GLU A 245 1.04 -1.11 6.92
N LYS A 246 0.32 -0.72 5.86
CA LYS A 246 0.24 0.69 5.42
C LYS A 246 -0.41 1.60 6.45
N MET A 247 -1.46 1.13 7.13
CA MET A 247 -2.12 1.91 8.18
C MET A 247 -1.18 2.19 9.37
N VAL A 248 -0.48 1.17 9.86
CA VAL A 248 0.40 1.32 11.03
C VAL A 248 1.66 2.10 10.67
N GLU A 249 2.26 1.83 9.52
CA GLU A 249 3.46 2.52 9.04
C GLU A 249 3.15 3.97 8.62
N GLY A 250 1.96 4.23 8.08
CA GLY A 250 1.51 5.60 7.78
C GLY A 250 1.23 6.44 9.03
N ALA A 251 0.98 5.81 10.17
CA ALA A 251 0.78 6.47 11.46
C ALA A 251 2.09 6.71 12.25
N CYS A 252 3.24 6.31 11.71
CA CYS A 252 4.51 6.37 12.44
C CYS A 252 5.32 7.64 12.19
N LYS A 253 6.06 8.09 13.22
CA LYS A 253 7.02 9.19 13.09
C LYS A 253 8.28 8.77 12.34
N LYS A 254 8.69 7.51 12.53
CA LYS A 254 9.85 6.91 11.87
C LYS A 254 9.51 5.53 11.35
N PHE A 255 9.70 5.32 10.05
CA PHE A 255 9.56 4.01 9.42
C PHE A 255 10.94 3.48 9.02
N VAL A 256 11.37 2.40 9.68
CA VAL A 256 12.62 1.69 9.41
C VAL A 256 12.32 0.40 8.65
N VAL A 257 12.78 0.34 7.41
CA VAL A 257 12.65 -0.83 6.55
C VAL A 257 13.89 -1.71 6.68
N ILE A 258 13.70 -3.02 6.82
CA ILE A 258 14.79 -4.02 6.89
C ILE A 258 14.72 -5.01 5.74
N VAL A 259 15.80 -5.11 4.97
CA VAL A 259 15.87 -6.00 3.81
C VAL A 259 17.25 -6.65 3.67
N ASP A 260 17.29 -7.80 3.01
CA ASP A 260 18.51 -8.29 2.40
C ASP A 260 18.71 -7.67 1.02
N GLU A 261 19.94 -7.65 0.51
CA GLU A 261 20.29 -6.96 -0.74
C GLU A 261 19.54 -7.47 -1.97
N SER A 262 18.99 -8.70 -1.93
CA SER A 262 18.15 -9.24 -3.02
C SER A 262 16.86 -8.46 -3.26
N LYS A 263 16.44 -7.61 -2.32
CA LYS A 263 15.24 -6.78 -2.43
C LYS A 263 15.48 -5.46 -3.16
N LEU A 264 16.73 -5.11 -3.44
CA LEU A 264 17.05 -3.88 -4.16
C LEU A 264 16.69 -4.03 -5.64
N VAL A 265 15.92 -3.08 -6.17
CA VAL A 265 15.51 -3.02 -7.58
C VAL A 265 15.87 -1.68 -8.19
N ASN A 266 16.02 -1.63 -9.51
CA ASN A 266 16.26 -0.37 -10.21
C ASN A 266 15.01 0.54 -10.25
N TYR A 267 13.82 -0.07 -10.24
CA TYR A 267 12.53 0.60 -10.22
C TYR A 267 11.46 -0.37 -9.66
N ILE A 268 10.38 0.18 -9.11
CA ILE A 268 9.24 -0.59 -8.57
C ILE A 268 8.58 -1.47 -9.65
N GLY A 269 8.37 -2.75 -9.32
CA GLY A 269 7.92 -3.79 -10.24
C GLY A 269 9.06 -4.45 -11.03
N GLY A 270 10.29 -3.99 -10.84
CA GLY A 270 11.46 -4.45 -11.59
C GLY A 270 11.97 -5.84 -11.20
N SER A 271 11.49 -6.43 -10.09
CA SER A 271 11.90 -7.78 -9.70
C SER A 271 11.23 -8.88 -10.54
N GLY A 272 10.20 -8.54 -11.33
CA GLY A 272 9.37 -9.51 -12.07
C GLY A 272 8.46 -10.36 -11.18
N LEU A 273 8.42 -10.10 -9.87
CA LEU A 273 7.54 -10.77 -8.91
C LEU A 273 6.30 -9.90 -8.63
N ALA A 274 5.40 -10.40 -7.80
CA ALA A 274 4.09 -9.79 -7.57
C ALA A 274 4.17 -8.39 -6.94
N MET A 275 3.38 -7.45 -7.47
CA MET A 275 2.93 -6.22 -6.82
C MET A 275 1.46 -6.41 -6.40
N PRO A 276 1.18 -6.59 -5.10
CA PRO A 276 -0.15 -6.99 -4.64
C PRO A 276 -1.16 -5.83 -4.65
N VAL A 277 -2.42 -6.11 -4.96
CA VAL A 277 -3.56 -5.18 -4.80
C VAL A 277 -4.66 -5.89 -4.03
N GLU A 278 -5.01 -5.39 -2.86
CA GLU A 278 -6.13 -5.89 -2.06
C GLU A 278 -7.46 -5.38 -2.65
N VAL A 279 -8.39 -6.30 -2.90
CA VAL A 279 -9.67 -6.01 -3.55
C VAL A 279 -10.81 -6.70 -2.80
N ILE A 280 -11.99 -6.10 -2.82
CA ILE A 280 -13.19 -6.77 -2.30
C ILE A 280 -13.51 -8.02 -3.13
N GLN A 281 -14.21 -8.98 -2.52
CA GLN A 281 -14.52 -10.25 -3.19
C GLN A 281 -15.58 -10.11 -4.30
N PHE A 282 -16.53 -9.18 -4.12
CA PHE A 282 -17.60 -8.94 -5.08
C PHE A 282 -17.03 -8.55 -6.44
N CYS A 283 -17.38 -9.32 -7.47
CA CYS A 283 -16.93 -9.10 -8.85
C CYS A 283 -15.40 -8.95 -9.02
N TRP A 284 -14.58 -9.60 -8.18
CA TRP A 284 -13.10 -9.46 -8.24
C TRP A 284 -12.50 -9.69 -9.64
N LYS A 285 -13.10 -10.57 -10.46
CA LYS A 285 -12.67 -10.82 -11.85
C LYS A 285 -12.74 -9.56 -12.72
N PHE A 286 -13.79 -8.76 -12.53
CA PHE A 286 -13.94 -7.47 -13.20
C PHE A 286 -12.84 -6.52 -12.75
N THR A 287 -12.63 -6.38 -11.43
CA THR A 287 -11.57 -5.54 -10.86
C THR A 287 -10.18 -5.95 -11.35
N ALA A 288 -9.88 -7.26 -11.42
CA ALA A 288 -8.62 -7.78 -11.95
C ALA A 288 -8.40 -7.41 -13.43
N SER A 289 -9.45 -7.49 -14.26
CA SER A 289 -9.38 -7.06 -15.67
C SER A 289 -9.12 -5.55 -15.78
N ARG A 290 -9.76 -4.73 -14.93
CA ARG A 290 -9.52 -3.28 -14.88
C ARG A 290 -8.08 -2.95 -14.50
N LEU A 291 -7.54 -3.62 -13.49
CA LEU A 291 -6.15 -3.47 -13.05
C LEU A 291 -5.16 -3.88 -14.13
N GLN A 292 -5.39 -4.98 -14.83
CA GLN A 292 -4.53 -5.41 -15.93
C GLN A 292 -4.51 -4.38 -17.07
N ASN A 293 -5.68 -3.89 -17.46
CA ASN A 293 -5.82 -2.93 -18.55
C ASN A 293 -5.17 -1.58 -18.22
N LEU A 294 -5.16 -1.17 -16.95
CA LEU A 294 -4.50 0.05 -16.49
C LEU A 294 -3.00 0.06 -16.82
N PHE A 295 -2.35 -1.11 -16.79
CA PHE A 295 -0.91 -1.27 -17.00
C PHE A 295 -0.57 -2.13 -18.22
N GLN A 296 -1.45 -2.16 -19.22
CA GLN A 296 -1.25 -2.98 -20.44
C GLN A 296 0.05 -2.62 -21.17
N GLU A 297 0.43 -1.33 -21.19
CA GLU A 297 1.64 -0.83 -21.84
C GLU A 297 2.91 -1.31 -21.13
N SER A 298 2.84 -1.51 -19.81
CA SER A 298 3.90 -2.11 -19.00
C SER A 298 3.97 -3.65 -19.12
N GLY A 299 3.12 -4.24 -19.97
CA GLY A 299 3.02 -5.68 -20.15
C GLY A 299 2.48 -6.41 -18.92
N CYS A 300 1.60 -5.75 -18.16
CA CYS A 300 1.07 -6.27 -16.90
C CYS A 300 0.26 -7.55 -17.10
N VAL A 301 0.44 -8.51 -16.20
CA VAL A 301 -0.43 -9.67 -16.01
C VAL A 301 -1.02 -9.60 -14.62
N ALA A 302 -2.35 -9.63 -14.52
CA ALA A 302 -3.05 -9.66 -13.23
C ALA A 302 -3.51 -11.08 -12.91
N LYS A 303 -3.24 -11.57 -11.71
CA LYS A 303 -3.66 -12.90 -11.25
C LYS A 303 -4.27 -12.82 -9.86
N LEU A 304 -5.36 -13.55 -9.64
CA LEU A 304 -5.82 -13.79 -8.28
C LEU A 304 -4.74 -14.57 -7.52
N ARG A 305 -4.40 -14.11 -6.31
CA ARG A 305 -3.55 -14.85 -5.41
C ARG A 305 -4.31 -16.06 -4.88
N THR A 306 -3.70 -17.23 -4.95
CA THR A 306 -4.29 -18.50 -4.50
C THR A 306 -3.42 -19.23 -3.48
N LEU A 307 -4.04 -20.07 -2.66
CA LEU A 307 -3.38 -20.93 -1.66
C LEU A 307 -3.53 -22.41 -2.01
N GLY A 308 -2.47 -23.17 -1.68
CA GLY A 308 -2.45 -24.63 -1.75
C GLY A 308 -2.56 -25.20 -3.17
N GLU A 309 -2.62 -26.53 -3.25
CA GLU A 309 -2.70 -27.25 -4.52
C GLU A 309 -4.05 -27.07 -5.23
N LYS A 310 -5.11 -26.75 -4.48
CA LYS A 310 -6.47 -26.54 -4.98
C LYS A 310 -6.71 -25.14 -5.57
N ALA A 311 -5.71 -24.26 -5.51
CA ALA A 311 -5.78 -22.89 -6.00
C ALA A 311 -6.99 -22.09 -5.44
N GLU A 312 -7.30 -22.27 -4.15
CA GLU A 312 -8.36 -21.49 -3.48
C GLU A 312 -7.94 -20.03 -3.35
N PRO A 313 -8.86 -19.04 -3.46
CA PRO A 313 -8.52 -17.64 -3.28
C PRO A 313 -7.85 -17.36 -1.93
N TYR A 314 -6.74 -16.62 -1.94
CA TYR A 314 -6.15 -16.09 -0.72
C TYR A 314 -7.08 -15.05 -0.09
N VAL A 315 -7.33 -15.18 1.21
CA VAL A 315 -8.15 -14.24 1.99
C VAL A 315 -7.25 -13.49 2.97
N THR A 316 -7.28 -12.16 2.91
CA THR A 316 -6.50 -11.29 3.80
C THR A 316 -7.04 -11.33 5.24
N ASP A 317 -6.27 -10.78 6.18
CA ASP A 317 -6.72 -10.59 7.57
C ASP A 317 -8.02 -9.77 7.69
N ASN A 318 -8.35 -8.98 6.65
CA ASN A 318 -9.52 -8.12 6.57
C ASN A 318 -10.65 -8.73 5.71
N GLY A 319 -10.53 -9.99 5.29
CA GLY A 319 -11.57 -10.69 4.54
C GLY A 319 -11.62 -10.37 3.05
N ASN A 320 -10.60 -9.75 2.49
CA ASN A 320 -10.53 -9.38 1.08
C ASN A 320 -9.71 -10.39 0.26
N TYR A 321 -9.73 -10.26 -1.07
CA TYR A 321 -8.83 -10.98 -1.96
C TYR A 321 -7.61 -10.13 -2.33
N ILE A 322 -6.60 -10.78 -2.90
CA ILE A 322 -5.45 -10.10 -3.50
C ILE A 322 -5.36 -10.43 -4.98
N ILE A 323 -5.22 -9.40 -5.81
CA ILE A 323 -4.80 -9.51 -7.21
C ILE A 323 -3.32 -9.14 -7.27
N ASP A 324 -2.49 -10.09 -7.66
CA ASP A 324 -1.07 -9.89 -7.90
C ASP A 324 -0.85 -9.37 -9.32
N LEU A 325 -0.21 -8.21 -9.43
CA LEU A 325 0.21 -7.61 -10.71
C LEU A 325 1.68 -7.95 -10.98
N TYR A 326 1.97 -8.41 -12.19
CA TYR A 326 3.32 -8.75 -12.64
C TYR A 326 3.67 -7.89 -13.85
N PHE A 327 4.80 -7.19 -13.80
CA PHE A 327 5.20 -6.23 -14.83
C PHE A 327 6.39 -6.73 -15.65
N LYS A 328 6.40 -6.42 -16.95
CA LYS A 328 7.56 -6.65 -17.83
C LYS A 328 8.42 -5.42 -18.02
N GLN A 329 7.83 -4.25 -17.81
CA GLN A 329 8.46 -2.93 -17.98
C GLN A 329 8.09 -2.03 -16.80
N SER A 330 8.75 -0.88 -16.71
CA SER A 330 8.44 0.13 -15.70
C SER A 330 6.96 0.56 -15.73
N ILE A 331 6.41 0.84 -14.55
CA ILE A 331 5.06 1.39 -14.35
C ILE A 331 5.01 2.93 -14.45
N GLY A 332 6.15 3.58 -14.72
CA GLY A 332 6.24 5.02 -14.91
C GLY A 332 6.07 5.81 -13.60
N ASN A 333 5.16 6.79 -13.59
CA ASN A 333 4.95 7.67 -12.44
C ASN A 333 4.21 6.92 -11.32
N LEU A 334 4.92 6.64 -10.22
CA LEU A 334 4.39 5.86 -9.09
C LEU A 334 3.17 6.49 -8.41
N LYS A 335 3.15 7.82 -8.24
CA LYS A 335 2.00 8.50 -7.61
C LYS A 335 0.78 8.41 -8.51
N ALA A 336 0.93 8.68 -9.81
CA ALA A 336 -0.15 8.54 -10.77
C ALA A 336 -0.67 7.09 -10.87
N ALA A 337 0.23 6.10 -10.83
CA ALA A 337 -0.13 4.68 -10.81
C ALA A 337 -0.91 4.31 -9.53
N SER A 338 -0.44 4.78 -8.37
CA SER A 338 -1.11 4.61 -7.08
C SER A 338 -2.52 5.19 -7.09
N ASP A 339 -2.67 6.47 -7.47
CA ASP A 339 -3.96 7.15 -7.56
C ASP A 339 -4.91 6.43 -8.53
N SER A 340 -4.40 6.00 -9.68
CA SER A 340 -5.20 5.29 -10.68
C SER A 340 -5.68 3.92 -10.21
N ILE A 341 -4.88 3.20 -9.42
CA ILE A 341 -5.31 1.94 -8.79
C ILE A 341 -6.41 2.21 -7.77
N LEU A 342 -6.22 3.19 -6.88
CA LEU A 342 -7.17 3.52 -5.81
C LEU A 342 -8.50 4.06 -6.35
N GLN A 343 -8.52 4.65 -7.55
CA GLN A 343 -9.75 5.10 -8.21
C GLN A 343 -10.63 3.95 -8.76
N ILE A 344 -10.12 2.72 -8.85
CA ILE A 344 -10.92 1.59 -9.33
C ILE A 344 -11.85 1.12 -8.20
N ALA A 345 -13.16 1.29 -8.39
CA ALA A 345 -14.16 0.79 -7.45
C ALA A 345 -13.98 -0.72 -7.17
N GLY A 346 -13.89 -1.07 -5.89
CA GLY A 346 -13.62 -2.43 -5.41
C GLY A 346 -12.16 -2.71 -5.06
N VAL A 347 -11.23 -1.82 -5.43
CA VAL A 347 -9.89 -1.81 -4.83
C VAL A 347 -9.99 -1.28 -3.39
N VAL A 348 -9.28 -1.94 -2.48
CA VAL A 348 -9.16 -1.53 -1.08
C VAL A 348 -7.85 -0.79 -0.87
N GLU A 349 -6.72 -1.39 -1.29
CA GLU A 349 -5.38 -0.82 -1.17
C GLU A 349 -4.38 -1.57 -2.07
N HIS A 350 -3.17 -1.05 -2.27
CA HIS A 350 -2.11 -1.66 -3.07
C HIS A 350 -0.74 -1.72 -2.36
N GLY A 351 0.13 -2.60 -2.84
CA GLY A 351 1.43 -2.89 -2.26
C GLY A 351 2.53 -1.84 -2.52
N MET A 352 2.27 -0.77 -3.27
CA MET A 352 3.21 0.35 -3.40
C MET A 352 3.16 1.26 -2.16
N PHE A 353 4.30 1.39 -1.47
CA PHE A 353 4.50 2.25 -0.31
C PHE A 353 5.46 3.35 -0.74
N ILE A 354 4.87 4.44 -1.22
CA ILE A 354 5.58 5.54 -1.87
C ILE A 354 5.83 6.62 -0.84
N ASP A 355 7.06 7.09 -0.74
CA ASP A 355 7.41 8.22 0.15
C ASP A 355 7.16 7.96 1.65
N MET A 356 7.15 6.70 2.08
CA MET A 356 6.88 6.32 3.48
C MET A 356 8.15 5.99 4.29
N ALA A 357 9.11 5.30 3.67
CA ALA A 357 10.32 4.87 4.37
C ALA A 357 11.20 6.08 4.75
N THR A 358 11.58 6.14 6.03
CA THR A 358 12.53 7.17 6.53
C THR A 358 13.96 6.64 6.57
N THR A 359 14.12 5.34 6.82
CA THR A 359 15.40 4.64 6.84
C THR A 359 15.23 3.26 6.21
N VAL A 360 16.17 2.83 5.39
CA VAL A 360 16.29 1.45 4.90
C VAL A 360 17.63 0.88 5.34
N ILE A 361 17.58 -0.26 6.04
CA ILE A 361 18.74 -1.03 6.47
C ILE A 361 18.84 -2.25 5.56
N VAL A 362 19.95 -2.34 4.84
CA VAL A 362 20.24 -3.41 3.89
C VAL A 362 21.36 -4.27 4.45
N ALA A 363 21.12 -5.57 4.61
CA ALA A 363 22.16 -6.56 4.86
C ALA A 363 22.55 -7.27 3.55
N GLY A 364 23.83 -7.23 3.21
CA GLY A 364 24.40 -7.96 2.07
C GLY A 364 25.69 -8.67 2.44
N GLU A 365 26.30 -9.36 1.48
CA GLU A 365 27.56 -10.08 1.67
C GLU A 365 28.70 -9.19 2.17
N LEU A 366 28.67 -7.90 1.80
CA LEU A 366 29.68 -6.90 2.19
C LEU A 366 29.38 -6.21 3.53
N GLY A 367 28.28 -6.58 4.19
CA GLY A 367 27.88 -6.06 5.50
C GLY A 367 26.59 -5.23 5.46
N LEU A 368 26.45 -4.34 6.45
CA LEU A 368 25.26 -3.51 6.64
C LEU A 368 25.43 -2.14 5.98
N THR A 369 24.41 -1.73 5.21
CA THR A 369 24.26 -0.38 4.69
C THR A 369 23.01 0.25 5.27
N VAL A 370 23.11 1.49 5.76
CA VAL A 370 21.96 2.28 6.23
C VAL A 370 21.75 3.43 5.26
N LYS A 371 20.57 3.50 4.65
CA LYS A 371 20.14 4.60 3.78
C LYS A 371 19.06 5.38 4.52
N ASN A 372 19.23 6.69 4.64
CA ASN A 372 18.21 7.58 5.20
C ASN A 372 17.62 8.43 4.08
N LYS A 373 16.39 8.86 4.28
CA LYS A 373 15.72 9.83 3.42
C LYS A 373 16.09 11.26 3.78
#